data_AF-A0A3D4TMF1-F1
#
_entry.id   AF-A0A3D4TMF1-F1
#
_cell.length_a   1.000
_cell.length_b   1.000
_cell.length_c   1.000
_cell.angle_alpha   90.00
_cell.angle_beta   90.00
_cell.angle_gamma   90.00
#
_symmetry.space_group_name_H-M   'P 1'
#
loop_
_entity.id
_entity.type
_entity.pdbx_description
1 polymer ?
#
loop_
_entity_poly.entity_id
_entity_poly.type
_entity_poly.pdbx_seq_one_letter_code
_entity_poly.pdbx_strand_id
1 'polypeptide(L)' 'GTLIATIDMLKRAGARRIKGIFLVAAPEGIEAVKAVHPDVEIYTAAIDAQLNDKGYILPGLGDAG' A
#
# COMPACT_ATOMS: atom_id res chain seq x y z
N GLY A 1 -0.68 5.27 -4.61
CA GLY A 1 0.40 6.08 -5.21
C GLY A 1 1.62 6.16 -4.30
N THR A 2 1.49 6.82 -3.14
CA THR A 2 2.60 7.11 -2.22
C THR A 2 3.52 5.93 -1.94
N LEU A 3 2.96 4.76 -1.59
CA LEU A 3 3.76 3.58 -1.27
C LEU A 3 4.66 3.10 -2.43
N ILE A 4 4.15 3.13 -3.67
CA ILE A 4 4.92 2.73 -4.87
C ILE A 4 6.12 3.66 -5.04
N ALA A 5 5.90 4.97 -4.97
CA ALA A 5 6.99 5.96 -5.06
C ALA A 5 8.03 5.78 -3.94
N THR A 6 7.58 5.43 -2.72
CA THR A 6 8.49 5.11 -1.61
C THR A 6 9.31 3.85 -1.89
N ILE A 7 8.68 2.78 -2.40
CA ILE A 7 9.40 1.53 -2.75
C ILE A 7 10.43 1.79 -3.84
N ASP A 8 10.08 2.54 -4.89
CA ASP A 8 11.01 2.95 -5.95
C ASP A 8 12.24 3.66 -5.38
N MET A 9 12.02 4.63 -4.48
CA MET A 9 13.09 5.38 -3.82
C MET A 9 14.00 4.44 -3.00
N LEU A 10 13.41 3.54 -2.22
CA LEU A 10 14.17 2.57 -1.40
C LEU A 10 15.00 1.62 -2.27
N LYS A 11 14.43 1.11 -3.37
CA LYS A 11 15.15 0.24 -4.31
C LYS A 11 16.31 0.96 -4.98
N ARG A 12 16.11 2.22 -5.39
CA ARG A 12 17.21 3.07 -5.93
C ARG A 12 18.33 3.29 -4.91
N ALA A 13 17.99 3.36 -3.63
CA ALA A 13 18.95 3.42 -2.53
C ALA A 13 19.62 2.06 -2.21
N GLY A 14 19.29 0.99 -2.93
CA GLY A 14 19.90 -0.33 -2.78
C GLY A 14 19.15 -1.29 -1.86
N ALA A 15 17.96 -0.94 -1.38
CA ALA A 15 17.13 -1.86 -0.59
C ALA A 15 16.70 -3.07 -1.43
N ARG A 16 16.97 -4.28 -0.93
CA ARG A 16 16.66 -5.54 -1.61
C ARG A 16 15.46 -6.30 -1.02
N ARG A 17 15.12 -6.03 0.24
CA ARG A 17 14.02 -6.67 0.93
C ARG A 17 13.17 -5.59 1.59
N ILE A 18 11.92 -5.48 1.17
CA ILE A 18 10.99 -4.44 1.61
C ILE A 18 9.72 -5.14 2.09
N LYS A 19 9.23 -4.74 3.26
CA LYS A 19 7.95 -5.18 3.83
C LYS A 19 7.12 -3.96 4.18
N GLY A 20 5.90 -3.88 3.65
CA GLY A 20 4.93 -2.86 4.02
C GLY A 20 4.03 -3.37 5.14
N ILE A 21 3.84 -2.57 6.20
CA ILE A 21 2.98 -2.91 7.34
C ILE A 21 1.93 -1.80 7.48
N PHE A 22 0.64 -2.17 7.45
CA PHE A 22 -0.49 -1.23 7.45
C PHE A 22 -1.57 -1.64 8.44
N LEU A 23 -2.29 -0.67 9.01
CA LEU A 23 -3.46 -0.98 9.84
C LEU A 23 -4.64 -1.46 8.98
N VAL A 24 -4.92 -0.76 7.88
CA VAL A 24 -5.96 -1.12 6.91
C VAL A 24 -5.46 -0.85 5.49
N ALA A 25 -5.84 -1.70 4.54
CA ALA A 25 -5.55 -1.52 3.12
C ALA A 25 -6.79 -1.82 2.26
N ALA A 26 -6.90 -1.16 1.11
CA ALA A 26 -7.91 -1.46 0.10
C ALA A 26 -7.33 -2.37 -1.00
N PRO A 27 -8.14 -3.27 -1.61
CA PRO A 27 -7.69 -4.22 -2.62
C PRO A 27 -7.04 -3.52 -3.83
N GLU A 28 -7.58 -2.38 -4.27
CA GLU A 28 -7.05 -1.60 -5.40
C GLU A 28 -5.62 -1.12 -5.12
N GLY A 29 -5.34 -0.71 -3.88
CA GLY A 29 -4.00 -0.30 -3.45
C GLY A 29 -3.02 -1.48 -3.42
N ILE A 30 -3.47 -2.64 -2.91
CA ILE A 30 -2.67 -3.87 -2.86
C ILE A 30 -2.32 -4.34 -4.27
N GLU A 31 -3.30 -4.42 -5.16
CA GLU A 31 -3.09 -4.88 -6.54
C GLU A 31 -2.23 -3.92 -7.34
N ALA A 32 -2.39 -2.60 -7.14
CA ALA A 32 -1.50 -1.61 -7.76
C ALA A 32 -0.04 -1.81 -7.33
N VAL A 33 0.22 -2.09 -6.05
CA VAL A 33 1.59 -2.33 -5.57
C VAL A 33 2.12 -3.65 -6.10
N LYS A 34 1.33 -4.74 -6.06
CA LYS A 34 1.76 -6.04 -6.61
C LYS A 34 2.08 -5.98 -8.10
N ALA A 35 1.33 -5.20 -8.88
CA ALA A 35 1.56 -5.04 -10.31
C ALA A 35 2.91 -4.39 -10.62
N VAL A 36 3.36 -3.45 -9.79
CA VAL A 36 4.61 -2.68 -10.00
C VAL A 36 5.79 -3.27 -9.23
N HIS A 37 5.54 -3.87 -8.07
CA HIS A 37 6.53 -4.40 -7.13
C HIS A 37 6.08 -5.76 -6.57
N PRO A 38 6.04 -6.82 -7.39
CA PRO A 38 5.58 -8.15 -6.98
C PRO A 38 6.47 -8.81 -5.92
N ASP A 39 7.69 -8.29 -5.72
CA ASP A 39 8.66 -8.73 -4.72
C ASP A 39 8.45 -8.15 -3.31
N VAL A 40 7.50 -7.23 -3.13
CA VAL A 40 7.24 -6.59 -1.85
C VAL A 40 6.17 -7.34 -1.06
N GLU A 41 6.50 -7.71 0.17
CA GLU A 41 5.56 -8.35 1.09
C GLU A 41 4.69 -7.28 1.78
N ILE A 42 3.36 -7.42 1.70
CA ILE A 42 2.41 -6.53 2.38
C ILE A 42 1.74 -7.28 3.52
N TYR A 43 1.80 -6.70 4.71
CA TYR A 43 1.10 -7.14 5.91
C TYR A 43 0.11 -6.07 6.31
N THR A 44 -1.14 -6.47 6.54
CA THR A 44 -2.15 -5.55 7.05
C THR A 44 -3.06 -6.23 8.06
N ALA A 45 -3.57 -5.47 9.05
CA ALA A 45 -4.49 -6.00 10.04
C ALA A 45 -5.90 -6.21 9.46
N ALA A 46 -6.30 -5.42 8.47
CA ALA A 46 -7.59 -5.54 7.78
C ALA A 46 -7.47 -5.18 6.30
N ILE A 47 -8.23 -5.91 5.48
CA ILE A 47 -8.47 -5.55 4.07
C ILE A 47 -9.92 -5.09 3.99
N ASP A 48 -10.10 -3.81 3.63
CA ASP A 48 -11.40 -3.16 3.53
C ASP A 48 -11.91 -3.18 2.07
N ALA A 49 -13.16 -2.75 1.86
CA ALA A 49 -13.88 -3.06 0.63
C ALA A 49 -13.29 -2.40 -0.61
N GLN A 50 -13.02 -1.09 -0.53
CA GLN A 50 -12.65 -0.29 -1.70
C GLN A 50 -12.07 1.07 -1.31
N LEU A 51 -11.55 1.75 -2.31
CA LEU A 51 -11.34 3.20 -2.26
C LEU A 51 -12.59 3.95 -2.74
N ASN A 52 -12.79 5.16 -2.24
CA ASN A 52 -13.71 6.13 -2.84
C ASN A 52 -12.98 7.07 -3.83
N ASP A 53 -13.73 7.95 -4.50
CA ASP A 53 -13.18 8.88 -5.52
C ASP A 53 -12.13 9.86 -4.98
N LYS A 54 -12.08 10.05 -3.66
CA LYS A 54 -11.10 10.90 -2.97
C LYS A 54 -9.89 10.11 -2.47
N GLY A 55 -9.86 8.79 -2.66
CA GLY A 55 -8.76 7.92 -2.22
C GLY A 55 -8.82 7.50 -0.74
N TYR A 56 -9.95 7.68 -0.06
CA TYR A 56 -10.15 7.11 1.28
C TYR A 56 -10.58 5.65 1.17
N ILE A 57 -10.09 4.83 2.10
CA ILE A 57 -10.50 3.44 2.27
C ILE A 57 -11.89 3.40 2.93
N LEU A 58 -12.76 2.52 2.45
CA LEU A 58 -14.12 2.32 2.98
C LEU A 58 -14.31 0.88 3.52
N PRO A 59 -14.82 0.69 4.75
CA PRO A 59 -15.20 1.71 5.74
C PRO A 59 -14.02 2.54 6.27
N GLY A 60 -12.82 1.96 6.29
CA GLY A 60 -11.56 2.62 6.64
C GLY A 60 -11.51 3.17 8.05
N LEU A 61 -10.61 4.12 8.25
CA LEU A 61 -10.38 4.80 9.52
C LEU A 61 -10.57 6.32 9.43
N GLY A 62 -11.12 6.80 8.30
CA GLY A 62 -11.14 8.22 7.99
C GLY A 62 -9.75 8.75 7.66
N ASP A 63 -9.42 9.93 8.18
CA ASP A 63 -8.09 10.50 8.05
C ASP A 63 -7.15 9.91 9.12
N ALA A 64 -6.12 9.20 8.68
CA ALA A 64 -5.14 8.55 9.54
C ALA A 64 -3.92 9.45 9.82
N GLY A 65 -3.95 10.71 9.35
CA GLY A 65 -2.91 11.74 9.51
C GLY A 65 -3.07 12.58 10.77
#